data_AF-A0A7C5FMT2-F1
#
_entry.id   AF-A0A7C5FMT2-F1
#
_cell.length_a   1.000
_cell.length_b   1.000
_cell.length_c   1.000
_cell.angle_alpha   90.00
_cell.angle_beta   90.00
_cell.angle_gamma   90.00
#
_symmetry.space_group_name_H-M   'P 1'
#
loop_
_entity.id
_entity.type
_entity.pdbx_description
1 polymer ?
#
loop_
_entity_poly.entity_id
_entity_poly.type
_entity_poly.pdbx_seq_one_letter_code
_entity_poly.pdbx_strand_id
1 'polypeptide(L)'
;MDLAFPDLGSFIAFVVAIFLFWILLHPEDQESVIIFVFTSILAFIISISSDIFAAVSAMLTVLLISSIYTKRYYLFLAAILLDIAGLVYFDLYQYDALILAISVATIIAVAFSRRFKSGVLENELRKGRHPEIERNRDLFQLLCGILVLILLYSFSREISFFIILLAGFALLTLGNIAMMSRSDRLTGFFYSMERPNVILGLGPIMIAGGTLFAMSLIVDEHILVVIVFTVIIGDALASLVGIRYPIKALP
;
A
#
# COMPACT_ATOMS: atom_id res chain seq x y z
N MET A 1 -6.24 -34.28 1.82
CA MET A 1 -5.40 -33.13 1.42
C MET A 1 -4.07 -33.35 2.07
N ASP A 2 -3.12 -33.89 1.34
CA ASP A 2 -1.76 -34.03 1.84
C ASP A 2 -1.12 -32.64 1.79
N LEU A 3 -0.74 -32.12 2.96
CA LEU A 3 0.09 -30.92 3.07
C LEU A 3 1.45 -31.28 2.48
N ALA A 4 1.63 -31.01 1.19
CA ALA A 4 2.92 -31.10 0.55
C ALA A 4 3.84 -30.12 1.27
N PHE A 5 4.87 -30.64 1.96
CA PHE A 5 5.89 -29.78 2.52
C PHE A 5 6.53 -28.97 1.39
N PRO A 6 6.78 -27.65 1.59
CA PRO A 6 7.51 -26.85 0.63
C PRO A 6 8.84 -27.54 0.29
N ASP A 7 9.25 -27.51 -0.99
CA ASP A 7 10.51 -28.13 -1.38
C ASP A 7 11.67 -27.56 -0.53
N LEU A 8 12.69 -28.38 -0.28
CA LEU A 8 13.80 -28.00 0.60
C LEU A 8 14.47 -26.68 0.19
N GLY A 9 14.57 -26.40 -1.12
CA GLY A 9 15.16 -25.16 -1.64
C GLY A 9 14.31 -23.94 -1.33
N SER A 10 13.00 -24.10 -1.41
CA SER A 10 12.01 -23.08 -1.14
C SER A 10 11.93 -22.74 0.37
N PHE A 11 12.07 -23.76 1.24
CA PHE A 11 12.24 -23.55 2.69
C PHE A 11 13.54 -22.84 3.03
N ILE A 12 14.65 -23.20 2.37
CA ILE A 12 15.94 -22.53 2.55
C ILE A 12 15.86 -21.06 2.10
N ALA A 13 15.23 -20.78 0.95
CA ALA A 13 15.02 -19.42 0.46
C ALA A 13 14.20 -18.58 1.45
N PHE A 14 13.15 -19.15 2.05
CA PHE A 14 12.36 -18.52 3.10
C PHE A 14 13.19 -18.18 4.34
N VAL A 15 13.98 -19.13 4.85
CA VAL A 15 14.87 -18.93 6.01
C VAL A 15 15.93 -17.86 5.71
N VAL A 16 16.50 -17.88 4.50
CA VAL A 16 17.47 -16.86 4.07
C VAL A 16 16.81 -15.50 3.93
N ALA A 17 15.59 -15.41 3.42
CA ALA A 17 14.84 -14.16 3.34
C ALA A 17 14.55 -13.59 4.73
N ILE A 18 14.13 -14.42 5.70
CA ILE A 18 13.96 -14.03 7.10
C ILE A 18 15.28 -13.53 7.70
N PHE A 19 16.38 -14.24 7.44
CA PHE A 19 17.69 -13.88 7.98
C PHE A 19 18.23 -12.58 7.38
N LEU A 20 18.09 -12.38 6.07
CA LEU A 20 18.43 -11.14 5.39
C LEU A 20 17.55 -9.99 5.86
N PHE A 21 16.26 -10.23 6.06
CA PHE A 21 15.30 -9.27 6.61
C PHE A 21 15.71 -8.86 8.04
N TRP A 22 16.14 -9.80 8.89
CA TRP A 22 16.64 -9.52 10.24
C TRP A 22 17.92 -8.67 10.21
N ILE A 23 18.88 -9.00 9.33
CA ILE A 23 20.13 -8.25 9.17
C ILE A 23 19.86 -6.83 8.65
N LEU A 24 18.98 -6.68 7.65
CA LEU A 24 18.67 -5.41 7.01
C LEU A 24 17.89 -4.44 7.91
N LEU A 25 17.12 -4.96 8.87
CA LEU A 25 16.40 -4.11 9.80
C LEU A 25 17.32 -3.42 10.81
N HIS A 26 18.45 -4.03 11.20
CA HIS A 26 19.27 -3.60 12.35
C HIS A 26 18.39 -3.22 13.55
N PRO A 27 18.09 -4.16 14.46
CA PRO A 27 17.07 -3.97 15.49
C PRO A 27 17.56 -3.01 16.59
N GLU A 28 17.55 -1.72 16.31
CA GLU A 28 17.64 -0.68 17.33
C GLU A 28 16.26 -0.27 17.85
N ASP A 29 15.18 -0.60 17.11
CA ASP A 29 13.81 -0.20 17.45
C ASP A 29 12.86 -1.40 17.65
N GLN A 30 12.07 -1.39 18.72
CA GLN A 30 11.14 -2.48 19.07
C GLN A 30 10.06 -2.70 18.00
N GLU A 31 9.74 -1.66 17.21
CA GLU A 31 8.76 -1.74 16.13
C GLU A 31 9.21 -2.65 14.99
N SER A 32 10.49 -2.54 14.63
CA SER A 32 11.13 -3.38 13.62
C SER A 32 11.00 -4.87 13.96
N VAL A 33 11.01 -5.20 15.25
CA VAL A 33 10.84 -6.57 15.76
C VAL A 33 9.39 -7.05 15.68
N ILE A 34 8.40 -6.20 15.99
CA ILE A 34 6.98 -6.57 15.88
C ILE A 34 6.61 -6.78 14.41
N ILE A 35 7.02 -5.85 13.55
CA ILE A 35 6.83 -5.93 12.11
C ILE A 35 7.52 -7.19 11.58
N PHE A 36 8.74 -7.49 12.01
CA PHE A 36 9.44 -8.74 11.70
C PHE A 36 8.63 -10.00 12.05
N VAL A 37 8.14 -10.08 13.29
CA VAL A 37 7.41 -11.25 13.78
C VAL A 37 6.12 -11.45 12.99
N PHE A 38 5.32 -10.40 12.79
CA PHE A 38 4.09 -10.48 12.01
C PHE A 38 4.32 -10.86 10.56
N THR A 39 5.33 -10.27 9.93
CA THR A 39 5.63 -10.54 8.52
C THR A 39 6.19 -11.95 8.34
N SER A 40 6.99 -12.44 9.30
CA SER A 40 7.49 -13.82 9.31
C SER A 40 6.37 -14.84 9.54
N ILE A 41 5.41 -14.54 10.42
CA ILE A 41 4.21 -15.38 10.63
C ILE A 41 3.35 -15.40 9.37
N LEU A 42 3.08 -14.24 8.77
CA LEU A 42 2.30 -14.14 7.54
C LEU A 42 2.98 -14.90 6.39
N ALA A 43 4.29 -14.70 6.23
CA ALA A 43 5.08 -15.37 5.20
C ALA A 43 5.16 -16.89 5.44
N PHE A 44 5.16 -17.35 6.70
CA PHE A 44 5.04 -18.76 7.06
C PHE A 44 3.65 -19.34 6.73
N ILE A 45 2.58 -18.61 7.00
CA ILE A 45 1.21 -19.02 6.65
C ILE A 45 1.06 -19.15 5.12
N ILE A 46 1.59 -18.18 4.38
CA ILE A 46 1.55 -18.18 2.90
C ILE A 46 2.44 -19.28 2.31
N SER A 47 3.58 -19.60 2.92
CA SER A 47 4.46 -20.68 2.46
C SER A 47 3.88 -22.07 2.71
N ILE A 48 3.05 -22.25 3.75
CA ILE A 48 2.27 -23.49 3.96
C ILE A 48 1.25 -23.69 2.81
N SER A 49 0.77 -22.62 2.19
CA SER A 49 -0.09 -22.70 0.98
C SER A 49 0.67 -22.87 -0.33
N SER A 50 1.98 -23.16 -0.30
CA SER A 50 2.87 -23.41 -1.46
C SER A 50 3.36 -22.19 -2.26
N ASP A 51 2.94 -20.96 -1.92
CA ASP A 51 3.29 -19.75 -2.71
C ASP A 51 4.36 -18.89 -2.03
N ILE A 52 5.60 -19.38 -2.06
CA ILE A 52 6.74 -18.69 -1.44
C ILE A 52 7.04 -17.34 -2.08
N PHE A 53 6.71 -17.14 -3.35
CA PHE A 53 6.84 -15.83 -3.98
C PHE A 53 5.91 -14.80 -3.34
N ALA A 54 4.64 -15.12 -3.12
CA ALA A 54 3.72 -14.21 -2.43
C ALA A 54 4.20 -13.87 -1.02
N ALA A 55 4.79 -14.83 -0.30
CA ALA A 55 5.40 -14.62 1.00
C ALA A 55 6.58 -13.62 0.94
N VAL A 56 7.46 -13.77 -0.06
CA VAL A 56 8.58 -12.85 -0.31
C VAL A 56 8.08 -11.46 -0.68
N SER A 57 7.07 -11.35 -1.56
CA SER A 57 6.47 -10.07 -1.95
C SER A 57 5.85 -9.35 -0.76
N ALA A 58 5.17 -10.07 0.15
CA ALA A 58 4.66 -9.50 1.39
C ALA A 58 5.79 -8.93 2.26
N MET A 59 6.87 -9.70 2.45
CA MET A 59 8.03 -9.25 3.22
C MET A 59 8.67 -8.00 2.64
N LEU A 60 8.90 -7.98 1.32
CA LEU A 60 9.47 -6.84 0.61
C LEU A 60 8.55 -5.62 0.66
N THR A 61 7.23 -5.81 0.59
CA THR A 61 6.24 -4.73 0.69
C THR A 61 6.29 -4.06 2.06
N VAL A 62 6.35 -4.84 3.13
CA VAL A 62 6.49 -4.31 4.48
C VAL A 62 7.78 -3.50 4.61
N LEU A 63 8.92 -4.05 4.18
CA LEU A 63 10.20 -3.35 4.23
C LEU A 63 10.20 -2.06 3.41
N LEU A 64 9.61 -2.09 2.22
CA LEU A 64 9.47 -0.92 1.36
C LEU A 64 8.70 0.19 2.09
N ILE A 65 7.54 -0.13 2.67
CA ILE A 65 6.69 0.84 3.36
C ILE A 65 7.36 1.35 4.65
N SER A 66 7.96 0.46 5.43
CA SER A 66 8.68 0.84 6.67
C SER A 66 9.92 1.69 6.39
N SER A 67 10.48 1.62 5.18
CA SER A 67 11.69 2.36 4.79
C SER A 67 11.41 3.67 4.05
N ILE A 68 10.15 4.08 3.88
CA ILE A 68 9.78 5.37 3.26
C ILE A 68 10.52 6.52 3.98
N TYR A 69 11.02 7.48 3.21
CA TYR A 69 11.85 8.61 3.67
C TYR A 69 13.25 8.22 4.14
N THR A 70 13.76 7.07 3.70
CA THR A 70 15.15 6.65 3.94
C THR A 70 15.83 6.25 2.63
N LYS A 71 17.17 6.21 2.63
CA LYS A 71 17.95 5.66 1.50
C LYS A 71 17.65 4.18 1.23
N ARG A 72 17.24 3.43 2.26
CA ARG A 72 16.93 1.99 2.14
C ARG A 72 15.69 1.73 1.29
N TYR A 73 14.80 2.72 1.14
CA TYR A 73 13.62 2.64 0.26
C TYR A 73 13.96 2.16 -1.15
N TYR A 74 14.99 2.73 -1.78
CA TYR A 74 15.33 2.39 -3.16
C TYR A 74 15.85 0.95 -3.32
N LEU A 75 16.52 0.42 -2.27
CA LEU A 75 16.94 -0.98 -2.26
C LEU A 75 15.73 -1.91 -2.24
N PHE A 76 14.77 -1.66 -1.34
CA PHE A 76 13.57 -2.47 -1.25
C PHE A 76 12.63 -2.28 -2.45
N LEU A 77 12.63 -1.09 -3.05
CA LEU A 77 11.88 -0.83 -4.29
C LEU A 77 12.45 -1.66 -5.44
N ALA A 78 13.77 -1.66 -5.61
CA ALA A 78 14.40 -2.49 -6.63
C ALA A 78 14.15 -3.98 -6.38
N ALA A 79 14.20 -4.43 -5.13
CA ALA A 79 13.93 -5.82 -4.76
C ALA A 79 12.49 -6.25 -5.08
N ILE A 80 11.47 -5.45 -4.72
CA ILE A 80 10.07 -5.80 -5.03
C ILE A 80 9.78 -5.74 -6.53
N LEU A 81 10.38 -4.80 -7.26
CA LEU A 81 10.22 -4.75 -8.73
C LEU A 81 10.86 -5.96 -9.40
N LEU A 82 12.01 -6.42 -8.91
CA LEU A 82 12.67 -7.62 -9.42
C LEU A 82 11.87 -8.88 -9.10
N ASP A 83 11.28 -8.96 -7.91
CA ASP A 83 10.38 -10.05 -7.50
C ASP A 83 9.14 -10.12 -8.41
N ILE A 84 8.47 -8.99 -8.64
CA ILE A 84 7.33 -8.90 -9.56
C ILE A 84 7.74 -9.23 -11.00
N ALA A 85 8.89 -8.73 -11.47
CA ALA A 85 9.39 -9.04 -12.81
C ALA A 85 9.72 -10.53 -12.98
N GLY A 86 10.28 -11.15 -11.93
CA GLY A 86 10.53 -12.59 -11.89
C GLY A 86 9.22 -13.39 -12.01
N LEU A 87 8.20 -13.03 -11.23
CA LEU A 87 6.88 -13.65 -11.30
C LEU A 87 6.27 -13.59 -12.70
N VAL A 88 6.35 -12.42 -13.35
CA VAL A 88 5.87 -12.23 -14.74
C VAL A 88 6.69 -13.07 -15.72
N TYR A 89 8.02 -13.15 -15.55
CA TYR A 89 8.90 -13.91 -16.45
C TYR A 89 8.69 -15.42 -16.36
N PHE A 90 8.43 -15.96 -15.17
CA PHE A 90 8.23 -17.39 -14.95
C PHE A 90 6.79 -17.87 -15.22
N ASP A 91 5.91 -17.00 -15.72
CA ASP A 91 4.50 -17.27 -16.02
C ASP A 91 3.77 -17.99 -14.88
N LEU A 92 4.11 -17.63 -13.64
CA LEU A 92 3.45 -18.17 -12.46
C LEU A 92 2.08 -17.47 -12.37
N TYR A 93 1.00 -18.20 -12.71
CA TYR A 93 -0.41 -17.80 -12.59
C TYR A 93 -0.87 -17.58 -11.12
N GLN A 94 -0.03 -16.95 -10.30
CA GLN A 94 -0.22 -16.75 -8.86
C GLN A 94 -0.53 -15.29 -8.53
N TYR A 95 -1.11 -14.56 -9.48
CA TYR A 95 -1.37 -13.14 -9.32
C TYR A 95 -2.37 -12.87 -8.17
N ASP A 96 -3.37 -13.73 -7.94
CA ASP A 96 -4.32 -13.55 -6.82
C ASP A 96 -3.62 -13.60 -5.46
N ALA A 97 -2.69 -14.54 -5.28
CA ALA A 97 -1.88 -14.65 -4.05
C ALA A 97 -0.95 -13.44 -3.88
N LEU A 98 -0.37 -12.94 -4.99
CA LEU A 98 0.45 -11.73 -4.99
C LEU A 98 -0.34 -10.48 -4.60
N ILE A 99 -1.52 -10.27 -5.19
CA ILE A 99 -2.40 -9.14 -4.87
C ILE A 99 -2.77 -9.18 -3.39
N LEU A 100 -3.16 -10.35 -2.87
CA LEU A 100 -3.49 -10.52 -1.46
C LEU A 100 -2.29 -10.24 -0.56
N ALA A 101 -1.13 -10.79 -0.88
CA ALA A 101 0.09 -10.63 -0.11
C ALA A 101 0.52 -9.17 0.01
N ILE A 102 0.59 -8.45 -1.13
CA ILE A 102 0.99 -7.04 -1.17
C ILE A 102 -0.05 -6.18 -0.44
N SER A 103 -1.34 -6.41 -0.65
CA SER A 103 -2.40 -5.63 -0.01
C SER A 103 -2.43 -5.81 1.50
N VAL A 104 -2.37 -7.06 1.99
CA VAL A 104 -2.31 -7.36 3.44
C VAL A 104 -1.03 -6.83 4.06
N ALA A 105 0.13 -7.00 3.41
CA ALA A 105 1.40 -6.44 3.87
C ALA A 105 1.33 -4.91 3.99
N THR A 106 0.70 -4.25 3.03
CA THR A 106 0.49 -2.79 3.05
C THR A 106 -0.36 -2.38 4.25
N ILE A 107 -1.48 -3.06 4.48
CA ILE A 107 -2.37 -2.79 5.62
C ILE A 107 -1.63 -3.00 6.94
N ILE A 108 -0.88 -4.10 7.09
CA ILE A 108 -0.10 -4.39 8.30
C ILE A 108 0.98 -3.32 8.52
N ALA A 109 1.74 -2.97 7.49
CA ALA A 109 2.81 -1.98 7.60
C ALA A 109 2.27 -0.62 8.06
N VAL A 110 1.13 -0.18 7.51
CA VAL A 110 0.50 1.08 7.92
C VAL A 110 -0.15 0.97 9.31
N ALA A 111 -0.86 -0.12 9.59
CA ALA A 111 -1.59 -0.30 10.85
C ALA A 111 -0.67 -0.45 12.07
N PHE A 112 0.54 -1.00 11.90
CA PHE A 112 1.44 -1.30 13.02
C PHE A 112 2.61 -0.33 13.19
N SER A 113 2.94 0.50 12.19
CA SER A 113 4.00 1.50 12.32
C SER A 113 3.58 2.67 13.24
N ARG A 114 4.36 3.00 14.29
CA ARG A 114 4.12 4.22 15.09
C ARG A 114 4.13 5.47 14.23
N ARG A 115 5.01 5.52 13.23
CA ARG A 115 5.12 6.66 12.31
C ARG A 115 3.77 6.95 11.66
N PHE A 116 3.15 5.93 11.07
CA PHE A 116 1.84 6.08 10.45
C PHE A 116 0.74 6.34 11.47
N LYS A 117 0.77 5.71 12.66
CA LYS A 117 -0.21 5.97 13.73
C LYS A 117 -0.22 7.42 14.22
N SER A 118 0.94 8.04 14.42
CA SER A 118 0.99 9.46 14.80
C SER A 118 0.44 10.35 13.69
N GLY A 119 0.76 10.03 12.44
CA GLY A 119 0.20 10.71 11.26
C GLY A 119 -1.33 10.60 11.17
N VAL A 120 -1.92 9.42 11.46
CA VAL A 120 -3.38 9.21 11.46
C VAL A 120 -4.06 10.02 12.58
N LEU A 121 -3.50 10.01 13.79
CA LEU A 121 -4.07 10.77 14.91
C LEU A 121 -4.05 12.28 14.63
N GLU A 122 -2.93 12.80 14.12
CA GLU A 122 -2.82 14.20 13.73
C GLU A 122 -3.76 14.57 12.58
N ASN A 123 -3.97 13.64 11.64
CA ASN A 123 -4.92 13.80 10.55
C ASN A 123 -6.33 14.04 11.12
N GLU A 124 -6.83 13.17 11.99
CA GLU A 124 -8.16 13.29 12.59
C GLU A 124 -8.34 14.58 13.39
N LEU A 125 -7.35 14.97 14.20
CA LEU A 125 -7.40 16.20 15.00
C LEU A 125 -7.52 17.49 14.17
N ARG A 126 -7.11 17.45 12.91
CA ARG A 126 -7.09 18.59 11.98
C ARG A 126 -8.18 18.53 10.91
N LYS A 127 -8.99 17.47 10.88
CA LYS A 127 -10.12 17.34 9.95
C LYS A 127 -11.04 18.56 10.05
N GLY A 128 -11.38 19.15 8.91
CA GLY A 128 -12.28 20.31 8.82
C GLY A 128 -11.68 21.68 9.22
N ARG A 129 -10.41 21.76 9.64
CA ARG A 129 -9.78 23.06 9.99
C ARG A 129 -9.40 23.90 8.76
N HIS A 130 -9.09 23.25 7.64
CA HIS A 130 -8.66 23.90 6.40
C HIS A 130 -9.52 23.41 5.22
N PRO A 131 -10.65 24.08 4.93
CA PRO A 131 -11.61 23.60 3.92
C PRO A 131 -11.01 23.57 2.50
N GLU A 132 -10.04 24.45 2.18
CA GLU A 132 -9.37 24.46 0.88
C GLU A 132 -8.49 23.22 0.66
N ILE A 133 -7.75 22.82 1.71
CA ILE A 133 -6.88 21.63 1.67
C ILE A 133 -7.75 20.37 1.58
N GLU A 134 -8.83 20.31 2.35
CA GLU A 134 -9.77 19.19 2.32
C GLU A 134 -10.41 19.04 0.93
N ARG A 135 -10.83 20.15 0.31
CA ARG A 135 -11.36 20.15 -1.05
C ARG A 135 -10.33 19.64 -2.06
N ASN A 136 -9.08 20.07 -1.99
CA ASN A 136 -8.04 19.63 -2.92
C ASN A 136 -7.74 18.13 -2.76
N ARG A 137 -7.68 17.64 -1.52
CA ARG A 137 -7.50 16.23 -1.20
C ARG A 137 -8.65 15.38 -1.75
N ASP A 138 -9.89 15.79 -1.52
CA ASP A 138 -11.07 15.06 -1.96
C ASP A 138 -11.18 15.08 -3.50
N LEU A 139 -10.82 16.18 -4.16
CA LEU A 139 -10.71 16.26 -5.62
C LEU A 139 -9.65 15.31 -6.17
N PHE A 140 -8.48 15.22 -5.51
CA PHE A 140 -7.44 14.28 -5.89
C PHE A 140 -7.90 12.82 -5.72
N GLN A 141 -8.53 12.50 -4.60
CA GLN A 141 -9.12 11.17 -4.35
C GLN A 141 -10.18 10.82 -5.41
N LEU A 142 -11.04 11.77 -5.78
CA LEU A 142 -12.04 11.58 -6.82
C LEU A 142 -11.42 11.37 -8.20
N LEU A 143 -10.38 12.13 -8.57
CA LEU A 143 -9.62 11.92 -9.81
C LEU A 143 -8.96 10.55 -9.84
N CYS A 144 -8.30 10.14 -8.76
CA CYS A 144 -7.71 8.80 -8.62
C CYS A 144 -8.78 7.70 -8.72
N GLY A 145 -9.92 7.87 -8.06
CA GLY A 145 -11.05 6.94 -8.13
C GLY A 145 -11.59 6.78 -9.55
N ILE A 146 -11.80 7.88 -10.26
CA ILE A 146 -12.23 7.85 -11.67
C ILE A 146 -11.19 7.11 -12.53
N LEU A 147 -9.90 7.40 -12.33
CA LEU A 147 -8.83 6.75 -13.08
C LEU A 147 -8.80 5.24 -12.83
N VAL A 148 -8.93 4.81 -11.57
CA VAL A 148 -9.05 3.38 -11.21
C VAL A 148 -10.27 2.75 -11.88
N LEU A 149 -11.43 3.42 -11.90
CA LEU A 149 -12.63 2.91 -12.56
C LEU A 149 -12.44 2.76 -14.08
N ILE A 150 -11.81 3.76 -14.73
CA ILE A 150 -11.48 3.68 -16.17
C ILE A 150 -10.56 2.49 -16.42
N LEU A 151 -9.56 2.27 -15.55
CA LEU A 151 -8.64 1.14 -15.67
C LEU A 151 -9.35 -0.20 -15.51
N LEU A 152 -10.27 -0.34 -14.55
CA LEU A 152 -11.04 -1.57 -14.35
C LEU A 152 -12.04 -1.83 -15.48
N TYR A 153 -12.57 -0.78 -16.11
CA TYR A 153 -13.52 -0.94 -17.22
C TYR A 153 -12.83 -1.22 -18.56
N SER A 154 -11.64 -0.65 -18.77
CA SER A 154 -10.94 -0.70 -20.07
C SER A 154 -9.95 -1.86 -20.18
N PHE A 155 -9.49 -2.39 -19.05
CA PHE A 155 -8.49 -3.46 -18.97
C PHE A 155 -8.98 -4.57 -18.05
N SER A 156 -8.41 -5.77 -18.21
CA SER A 156 -8.68 -6.88 -17.29
C SER A 156 -8.17 -6.57 -15.88
N ARG A 157 -8.79 -7.18 -14.86
CA ARG A 157 -8.38 -7.11 -13.45
C ARG A 157 -6.86 -7.21 -13.24
N GLU A 158 -6.21 -8.13 -13.97
CA GLU A 158 -4.76 -8.36 -13.90
C GLU A 158 -3.95 -7.16 -14.37
N ILE A 159 -4.30 -6.57 -15.52
CA ILE A 159 -3.60 -5.41 -16.06
C ILE A 159 -3.84 -4.20 -15.15
N SER A 160 -5.08 -3.99 -14.70
CA SER A 160 -5.42 -2.90 -13.79
C SER A 160 -4.64 -3.00 -12.49
N PHE A 161 -4.43 -4.22 -11.96
CA PHE A 161 -3.59 -4.46 -10.79
C PHE A 161 -2.16 -3.93 -10.98
N PHE A 162 -1.48 -4.34 -12.06
CA PHE A 162 -0.10 -3.92 -12.31
C PHE A 162 0.02 -2.41 -12.50
N ILE A 163 -0.96 -1.79 -13.16
CA ILE A 163 -0.98 -0.34 -13.36
C ILE A 163 -1.17 0.38 -12.01
N ILE A 164 -2.11 -0.06 -11.18
CA ILE A 164 -2.35 0.53 -9.85
C ILE A 164 -1.11 0.38 -8.96
N LEU A 165 -0.49 -0.80 -8.96
CA LEU A 165 0.71 -1.08 -8.19
C LEU A 165 1.88 -0.19 -8.63
N LEU A 166 2.13 -0.10 -9.94
CA LEU A 166 3.21 0.72 -10.49
C LEU A 166 2.96 2.21 -10.24
N ALA A 167 1.72 2.68 -10.37
CA ALA A 167 1.34 4.05 -10.03
C ALA A 167 1.57 4.34 -8.53
N GLY A 168 1.21 3.40 -7.66
CA GLY A 168 1.48 3.48 -6.22
C GLY A 168 2.97 3.60 -5.93
N PHE A 169 3.80 2.74 -6.53
CA PHE A 169 5.26 2.83 -6.39
C PHE A 169 5.84 4.11 -6.96
N ALA A 170 5.35 4.60 -8.09
CA ALA A 170 5.79 5.86 -8.67
C ALA A 170 5.47 7.04 -7.74
N LEU A 171 4.26 7.11 -7.19
CA LEU A 171 3.87 8.15 -6.23
C LEU A 171 4.70 8.08 -4.94
N LEU A 172 4.90 6.89 -4.39
CA LEU A 172 5.76 6.67 -3.24
C LEU A 172 7.21 7.11 -3.50
N THR A 173 7.74 6.77 -4.68
CA THR A 173 9.09 7.15 -5.09
C THR A 173 9.23 8.66 -5.23
N LEU A 174 8.26 9.31 -5.89
CA LEU A 174 8.23 10.76 -6.03
C LEU A 174 8.13 11.47 -4.67
N GLY A 175 7.30 10.96 -3.76
CA GLY A 175 7.20 11.47 -2.39
C GLY A 175 8.53 11.31 -1.64
N ASN A 176 9.18 10.16 -1.77
CA ASN A 176 10.48 9.89 -1.16
C ASN A 176 11.57 10.84 -1.70
N ILE A 177 11.61 11.05 -3.02
CA ILE A 177 12.52 11.99 -3.68
C ILE A 177 12.25 13.42 -3.19
N ALA A 178 10.99 13.86 -3.13
CA ALA A 178 10.62 15.20 -2.67
C ALA A 178 11.16 15.48 -1.27
N MET A 179 10.93 14.55 -0.34
CA MET A 179 11.37 14.67 1.05
C MET A 179 12.90 14.59 1.21
N MET A 180 13.57 13.74 0.45
CA MET A 180 15.03 13.59 0.54
C MET A 180 15.80 14.72 -0.15
N SER A 181 15.29 15.22 -1.27
CA SER A 181 15.94 16.29 -2.05
C SER A 181 15.66 17.70 -1.51
N ARG A 182 14.68 17.84 -0.59
CA ARG A 182 14.17 19.14 -0.10
C ARG A 182 13.78 20.08 -1.24
N SER A 183 13.28 19.54 -2.34
CA SER A 183 12.82 20.35 -3.47
C SER A 183 11.53 21.09 -3.09
N ASP A 184 11.58 22.41 -2.96
CA ASP A 184 10.43 23.22 -2.56
C ASP A 184 9.21 23.05 -3.48
N ARG A 185 9.43 22.85 -4.79
CA ARG A 185 8.34 22.66 -5.77
C ARG A 185 7.62 21.33 -5.61
N LEU A 186 8.38 20.23 -5.53
CA LEU A 186 7.79 18.89 -5.38
C LEU A 186 7.15 18.74 -4.00
N THR A 187 7.86 19.19 -2.97
CA THR A 187 7.39 19.19 -1.59
C THR A 187 6.12 20.04 -1.45
N GLY A 188 6.08 21.22 -2.05
CA GLY A 188 4.88 22.08 -2.10
C GLY A 188 3.69 21.44 -2.82
N PHE A 189 3.92 20.75 -3.94
CA PHE A 189 2.87 20.00 -4.64
C PHE A 189 2.29 18.88 -3.77
N PHE A 190 3.13 18.04 -3.17
CA PHE A 190 2.67 16.95 -2.30
C PHE A 190 2.00 17.47 -1.01
N TYR A 191 2.52 18.52 -0.38
CA TYR A 191 1.88 19.14 0.79
C TYR A 191 0.59 19.89 0.45
N SER A 192 0.38 20.30 -0.80
CA SER A 192 -0.90 20.91 -1.20
C SER A 192 -2.06 19.91 -1.24
N MET A 193 -1.75 18.62 -1.27
CA MET A 193 -2.71 17.51 -1.33
C MET A 193 -2.83 16.74 0.00
N GLU A 194 -2.00 17.05 0.98
CA GLU A 194 -1.96 16.38 2.29
C GLU A 194 -2.22 17.39 3.41
N ARG A 195 -2.79 16.95 4.54
CA ARG A 195 -3.00 17.85 5.68
C ARG A 195 -1.64 18.25 6.28
N PRO A 196 -1.50 19.47 6.83
CA PRO A 196 -0.25 19.91 7.44
C PRO A 196 0.16 18.96 8.58
N ASN A 197 1.43 18.58 8.59
CA ASN A 197 2.07 17.59 9.50
C ASN A 197 1.66 16.12 9.31
N VAL A 198 0.84 15.78 8.31
CA VAL A 198 0.62 14.38 7.95
C VAL A 198 1.82 13.87 7.15
N ILE A 199 2.15 12.60 7.36
CA ILE A 199 3.16 11.89 6.57
C ILE A 199 2.69 11.88 5.12
N LEU A 200 3.46 12.51 4.24
CA LEU A 200 3.14 12.58 2.82
C LEU A 200 2.86 11.17 2.25
N GLY A 201 1.82 11.05 1.44
CA GLY A 201 1.49 9.79 0.76
C GLY A 201 0.73 8.78 1.61
N LEU A 202 0.39 9.08 2.88
CA LEU A 202 -0.38 8.17 3.74
C LEU A 202 -1.77 7.88 3.14
N GLY A 203 -2.47 8.91 2.66
CA GLY A 203 -3.77 8.75 2.02
C GLY A 203 -3.70 7.85 0.77
N PRO A 204 -2.84 8.18 -0.21
CA PRO A 204 -2.62 7.35 -1.40
C PRO A 204 -2.22 5.89 -1.10
N ILE A 205 -1.34 5.64 -0.12
CA ILE A 205 -0.97 4.28 0.28
C ILE A 205 -2.18 3.51 0.79
N MET A 206 -3.01 4.15 1.63
CA MET A 206 -4.22 3.52 2.18
C MET A 206 -5.26 3.24 1.11
N ILE A 207 -5.45 4.17 0.16
CA ILE A 207 -6.36 3.99 -0.97
C ILE A 207 -5.86 2.84 -1.87
N ALA A 208 -4.57 2.83 -2.23
CA ALA A 208 -3.99 1.76 -3.04
C ALA A 208 -4.09 0.41 -2.32
N GLY A 209 -3.69 0.34 -1.05
CA GLY A 209 -3.76 -0.88 -0.24
C GLY A 209 -5.18 -1.42 -0.10
N GLY A 210 -6.16 -0.54 0.16
CA GLY A 210 -7.58 -0.92 0.24
C GLY A 210 -8.17 -1.35 -1.10
N THR A 211 -7.80 -0.69 -2.19
CA THR A 211 -8.23 -1.06 -3.56
C THR A 211 -7.68 -2.43 -3.94
N LEU A 212 -6.38 -2.65 -3.73
CA LEU A 212 -5.73 -3.93 -3.98
C LEU A 212 -6.32 -5.06 -3.11
N PHE A 213 -6.67 -4.75 -1.86
CA PHE A 213 -7.34 -5.71 -0.98
C PHE A 213 -8.76 -6.07 -1.48
N ALA A 214 -9.53 -5.09 -1.98
CA ALA A 214 -10.81 -5.38 -2.60
C ALA A 214 -10.64 -6.25 -3.86
N MET A 215 -9.62 -5.97 -4.68
CA MET A 215 -9.29 -6.75 -5.89
C MET A 215 -8.89 -8.19 -5.59
N SER A 216 -8.24 -8.47 -4.45
CA SER A 216 -7.85 -9.84 -4.08
C SER A 216 -9.03 -10.68 -3.59
N LEU A 217 -10.06 -10.05 -3.02
CA LEU A 217 -11.23 -10.75 -2.50
C LEU A 217 -12.34 -10.94 -3.55
N ILE A 218 -12.40 -10.06 -4.54
CA ILE A 218 -13.53 -9.95 -5.46
C ILE A 218 -13.07 -10.24 -6.88
N VAL A 219 -13.57 -11.35 -7.41
CA VAL A 219 -13.29 -11.79 -8.77
C VAL A 219 -14.20 -11.10 -9.79
N ASP A 220 -15.43 -10.79 -9.40
CA ASP A 220 -16.40 -10.13 -10.27
C ASP A 220 -16.06 -8.63 -10.45
N GLU A 221 -15.69 -8.26 -11.68
CA GLU A 221 -15.28 -6.90 -12.04
C GLU A 221 -16.39 -5.87 -11.82
N HIS A 222 -17.66 -6.23 -11.99
CA HIS A 222 -18.78 -5.32 -11.76
C HIS A 222 -18.96 -5.01 -10.28
N ILE A 223 -18.86 -6.03 -9.41
CA ILE A 223 -18.92 -5.84 -7.96
C ILE A 223 -17.73 -5.00 -7.49
N LEU A 224 -16.53 -5.27 -8.02
CA LEU A 224 -15.33 -4.50 -7.70
C LEU A 224 -15.49 -3.01 -8.07
N VAL A 225 -16.03 -2.71 -9.26
CA VAL A 225 -16.34 -1.33 -9.69
C VAL A 225 -17.28 -0.63 -8.72
N VAL A 226 -18.34 -1.31 -8.26
CA VAL A 226 -19.28 -0.74 -7.28
C VAL A 226 -18.60 -0.42 -5.96
N ILE A 227 -17.71 -1.29 -5.48
CA ILE A 227 -16.98 -1.09 -4.23
C ILE A 227 -15.98 0.05 -4.35
N VAL A 228 -15.18 0.08 -5.41
CA VAL A 228 -14.23 1.17 -5.69
C VAL A 228 -14.97 2.50 -5.80
N PHE A 229 -16.11 2.53 -6.50
CA PHE A 229 -16.96 3.71 -6.57
C PHE A 229 -17.44 4.15 -5.19
N THR A 230 -17.99 3.23 -4.39
CA THR A 230 -18.56 3.55 -3.07
C THR A 230 -17.50 4.02 -2.09
N VAL A 231 -16.35 3.35 -2.05
CA VAL A 231 -15.28 3.62 -1.07
C VAL A 231 -14.47 4.85 -1.45
N ILE A 232 -14.08 5.01 -2.72
CA ILE A 232 -13.19 6.11 -3.13
C ILE A 232 -14.00 7.35 -3.49
N ILE A 233 -14.95 7.20 -4.42
CA ILE A 233 -15.73 8.33 -4.96
C ILE A 233 -16.84 8.73 -3.98
N GLY A 234 -17.55 7.76 -3.41
CA GLY A 234 -18.61 8.01 -2.43
C GLY A 234 -18.11 8.79 -1.21
N ASP A 235 -16.97 8.40 -0.65
CA ASP A 235 -16.33 9.10 0.49
C ASP A 235 -15.92 10.53 0.12
N ALA A 236 -15.24 10.72 -1.03
CA ALA A 236 -14.84 12.04 -1.49
C ALA A 236 -16.05 12.96 -1.77
N LEU A 237 -17.11 12.43 -2.38
CA LEU A 237 -18.35 13.18 -2.61
C LEU A 237 -19.05 13.55 -1.31
N ALA A 238 -19.14 12.61 -0.36
CA ALA A 238 -19.74 12.86 0.95
C ALA A 238 -18.99 13.96 1.71
N SER A 239 -17.65 13.94 1.66
CA SER A 239 -16.81 14.97 2.26
C SER A 239 -16.99 16.34 1.59
N LEU A 240 -16.98 16.42 0.25
CA LEU A 240 -17.22 17.67 -0.50
C LEU A 240 -18.60 18.27 -0.22
N VAL A 241 -19.64 17.43 -0.15
CA VAL A 241 -21.00 17.87 0.23
C VAL A 241 -21.01 18.38 1.66
N GLY A 242 -20.34 17.69 2.60
CA GLY A 242 -20.23 18.12 4.00
C GLY A 242 -19.52 19.46 4.18
N ILE A 243 -18.52 19.76 3.35
CA ILE A 243 -17.84 21.07 3.34
C ILE A 243 -18.78 22.17 2.85
N ARG A 244 -19.57 21.90 1.81
CA ARG A 244 -20.48 22.90 1.20
C ARG A 244 -21.76 23.12 2.01
N TYR A 245 -22.25 22.07 2.66
CA TYR A 245 -23.48 22.08 3.44
C TYR A 245 -23.20 21.51 4.84
N PRO A 246 -22.55 22.29 5.74
CA PRO A 246 -22.28 21.86 7.10
C PRO A 246 -23.61 21.74 7.86
N ILE A 247 -24.14 20.52 7.94
CA ILE A 247 -25.29 20.21 8.79
C ILE A 247 -24.78 20.22 10.24
N LYS A 248 -25.55 20.80 11.17
CA LYS A 248 -25.28 20.66 12.62
C LYS A 248 -25.04 19.18 12.92
N ALA A 249 -23.98 18.87 13.67
CA ALA A 249 -23.66 17.51 14.08
C ALA A 249 -24.94 16.79 14.51
N LEU A 250 -25.23 15.66 13.85
CA LEU A 250 -26.37 14.83 14.23
C LEU A 250 -26.14 14.41 15.70
N PRO A 251 -27.17 14.57 16.56
CA PRO A 251 -27.05 14.31 17.99
C PRO A 251 -26.71 12.84 18.29
#